data_AF-F0YGN1-F1
#
_entry.id   AF-F0YGN1-F1
#
_cell.length_a   1.000
_cell.length_b   1.000
_cell.length_c   1.000
_cell.angle_alpha   90.00
_cell.angle_beta   90.00
_cell.angle_gamma   90.00
#
_symmetry.space_group_name_H-M   'P 1'
#
loop_
_entity.id
_entity.type
_entity.pdbx_description
1 polymer ?
#
loop_
_entity_poly.entity_id
_entity_poly.type
_entity_poly.pdbx_seq_one_letter_code
_entity_poly.pdbx_strand_id
1 'polypeptide(L)'
;MATIAMQKRMNLEMNSLQMIMERKRLDDLDEALKQADEQIKTFRMSTKKTAVDLLNQHRFTAQPAKARTDGIDPSKLAETSRKKLISSFEHRLNNMRIRLSQTENHNEKLKSQIDSLRRHRMTSNKSREKIEKSIKEIKRLVEGVLERSRGVSEARENVIEQLHELHRQQNEDRDRFSEQMKALAEFIDKQNREFEESMAAAAVSTTRGGADEEPLTRGLMTIEEEKMKTELVEELTKQIENEKISMQHTEAKIALYRTSFDELKRVSGIDDLKEIVHKYVKSEEETFSLFNYVQAQNQETDWTLERHTRLEEEIKSYEEKLSDEEAQRAEAMADLQGKWRNAKEATDECSHAAQEAQRTLERIAKKVQSLFFKIQCDQLTTGARETKGTKGAAQKANIGRPDSRLALLSGQGVTESNILAYAELIEQRALEIMSDYTRRMNHQEQRHMTPVLDPSRSISIVNQQDQIKAPDIDADDEEDNEDDGRPIALEEMRRRTAERISKKHQAMRLGVKRRDHQAQNKGSSTARATKQN
;
A
#
# COMPACT_ATOMS: atom_id res chain seq x y z
N MET A 1 -38.32 32.79 -58.03
CA MET A 1 -38.52 31.43 -57.46
C MET A 1 -38.48 30.34 -58.54
N ALA A 2 -39.29 30.43 -59.61
CA ALA A 2 -39.35 29.41 -60.68
C ALA A 2 -38.01 29.14 -61.41
N THR A 3 -37.24 30.19 -61.73
CA THR A 3 -35.95 30.07 -62.44
C THR A 3 -34.88 29.37 -61.61
N ILE A 4 -34.85 29.59 -60.29
CA ILE A 4 -33.91 28.95 -59.36
C ILE A 4 -34.26 27.47 -59.18
N ALA A 5 -35.56 27.13 -59.15
CA ALA A 5 -36.01 25.74 -59.09
C ALA A 5 -35.67 24.97 -60.38
N MET A 6 -35.82 25.61 -61.55
CA MET A 6 -35.46 25.01 -62.84
C MET A 6 -33.94 24.82 -62.97
N GLN A 7 -33.13 25.80 -62.57
CA GLN A 7 -31.66 25.68 -62.54
C GLN A 7 -31.19 24.58 -61.59
N LYS A 8 -31.80 24.47 -60.39
CA LYS A 8 -31.49 23.38 -59.44
C LYS A 8 -31.86 22.01 -60.01
N ARG A 9 -33.00 21.88 -60.70
CA ARG A 9 -33.43 20.64 -61.34
C ARG A 9 -32.49 20.22 -62.47
N MET A 10 -32.07 21.16 -63.32
CA MET A 10 -31.11 20.91 -64.40
C MET A 10 -29.72 20.52 -63.86
N ASN A 11 -29.24 21.16 -62.79
CA ASN A 11 -28.00 20.75 -62.13
C ASN A 11 -28.11 19.37 -61.47
N LEU A 12 -29.29 19.01 -60.92
CA LEU A 12 -29.52 17.67 -60.37
C LEU A 12 -29.51 16.61 -61.47
N GLU A 13 -30.14 16.89 -62.62
CA GLU A 13 -30.17 16.00 -63.77
C GLU A 13 -28.76 15.85 -64.39
N MET A 14 -28.00 16.93 -64.52
CA MET A 14 -26.61 16.90 -64.98
C MET A 14 -25.71 16.10 -64.03
N ASN A 15 -25.84 16.29 -62.71
CA ASN A 15 -25.11 15.49 -61.72
C ASN A 15 -25.53 14.01 -61.75
N SER A 16 -26.81 13.72 -62.02
CA SER A 16 -27.29 12.34 -62.15
C SER A 16 -26.73 11.64 -63.39
N LEU A 17 -26.67 12.35 -64.53
CA LEU A 17 -26.04 11.87 -65.76
C LEU A 17 -24.53 11.66 -65.58
N GLN A 18 -23.86 12.58 -64.88
CA GLN A 18 -22.43 12.45 -64.55
C GLN A 18 -22.18 11.25 -63.64
N MET A 19 -23.03 11.02 -62.63
CA MET A 19 -22.95 9.80 -61.80
C MET A 19 -23.18 8.52 -62.61
N ILE A 20 -24.11 8.53 -63.59
CA ILE A 20 -24.36 7.36 -64.44
C ILE A 20 -23.15 7.08 -65.34
N MET A 21 -22.53 8.12 -65.92
CA MET A 21 -21.33 7.97 -66.74
C MET A 21 -20.13 7.47 -65.93
N GLU A 22 -19.91 8.03 -64.73
CA GLU A 22 -18.85 7.55 -63.84
C GLU A 22 -19.11 6.13 -63.35
N ARG A 23 -20.37 5.75 -63.10
CA ARG A 23 -20.72 4.37 -62.76
C ARG A 23 -20.42 3.40 -63.90
N LYS A 24 -20.78 3.74 -65.14
CA LYS A 24 -20.41 2.93 -66.32
C LYS A 24 -18.89 2.82 -66.47
N ARG A 25 -18.16 3.91 -66.27
CA ARG A 25 -16.70 3.92 -66.31
C ARG A 25 -16.09 3.02 -65.23
N LEU A 26 -16.66 3.02 -64.03
CA LEU A 26 -16.26 2.11 -62.95
C LEU A 26 -16.58 0.65 -63.28
N ASP A 27 -17.74 0.37 -63.88
CA ASP A 27 -18.12 -0.97 -64.31
C ASP A 27 -17.16 -1.49 -65.42
N ASP A 28 -16.81 -0.66 -66.39
CA ASP A 28 -15.84 -1.00 -67.45
C ASP A 28 -14.43 -1.24 -66.88
N LEU A 29 -14.02 -0.46 -65.86
CA LEU A 29 -12.76 -0.66 -65.15
C LEU A 29 -12.75 -1.95 -64.33
N ASP A 30 -13.88 -2.30 -63.71
CA ASP A 30 -14.04 -3.55 -62.94
C ASP A 30 -14.05 -4.78 -63.87
N GLU A 31 -14.67 -4.67 -65.04
CA GLU A 31 -14.63 -5.69 -66.10
C GLU A 31 -13.18 -5.90 -66.60
N ALA A 32 -12.45 -4.81 -66.87
CA ALA A 32 -11.04 -4.87 -67.28
C ALA A 32 -10.14 -5.48 -66.19
N LEU A 33 -10.40 -5.17 -64.91
CA LEU A 33 -9.70 -5.78 -63.77
C LEU A 33 -9.96 -7.29 -63.70
N LYS A 34 -11.22 -7.73 -63.85
CA LYS A 34 -11.56 -9.16 -63.87
C LYS A 34 -10.89 -9.90 -65.01
N GLN A 35 -10.83 -9.30 -66.19
CA GLN A 35 -10.14 -9.89 -67.34
C GLN A 35 -8.63 -9.98 -67.11
N ALA A 36 -8.02 -8.94 -66.53
CA ALA A 36 -6.61 -8.96 -66.16
C ALA A 36 -6.31 -10.03 -65.09
N ASP A 37 -7.18 -10.20 -64.11
CA ASP A 37 -7.04 -11.24 -63.07
C ASP A 37 -7.16 -12.65 -63.66
N GLU A 38 -8.08 -12.88 -64.59
CA GLU A 38 -8.21 -14.18 -65.25
C GLU A 38 -7.01 -14.47 -66.18
N GLN A 39 -6.47 -13.45 -66.85
CA GLN A 39 -5.20 -13.58 -67.58
C GLN A 39 -4.03 -13.90 -66.63
N ILE A 40 -3.91 -13.20 -65.50
CA ILE A 40 -2.87 -13.50 -64.49
C ILE A 40 -3.03 -14.93 -63.96
N LYS A 41 -4.26 -15.39 -63.75
CA LYS A 41 -4.57 -16.74 -63.28
C LYS A 41 -4.19 -17.80 -64.33
N THR A 42 -4.54 -17.59 -65.60
CA THR A 42 -4.14 -18.48 -66.71
C THR A 42 -2.63 -18.51 -66.89
N PHE A 43 -1.95 -17.36 -66.85
CA PHE A 43 -0.49 -17.29 -66.85
C PHE A 43 0.12 -18.03 -65.65
N ARG A 44 -0.41 -17.84 -64.44
CA ARG A 44 0.04 -18.58 -63.24
C ARG A 44 -0.13 -20.09 -63.42
N MET A 45 -1.25 -20.53 -63.99
CA MET A 45 -1.48 -21.97 -64.24
C MET A 45 -0.57 -22.50 -65.34
N SER A 46 -0.35 -21.75 -66.42
CA SER A 46 0.62 -22.09 -67.47
C SER A 46 2.03 -22.19 -66.90
N THR A 47 2.48 -21.19 -66.14
CA THR A 47 3.80 -21.19 -65.49
C THR A 47 3.94 -22.34 -64.51
N LYS A 48 2.91 -22.66 -63.72
CA LYS A 48 2.89 -23.87 -62.87
C LYS A 48 3.06 -25.14 -63.71
N LYS A 49 2.36 -25.24 -64.85
CA LYS A 49 2.44 -26.40 -65.75
C LYS A 49 3.83 -26.52 -66.37
N THR A 50 4.39 -25.44 -66.90
CA THR A 50 5.76 -25.39 -67.44
C THR A 50 6.81 -25.70 -66.37
N ALA A 51 6.63 -25.22 -65.13
CA ALA A 51 7.52 -25.54 -64.01
C ALA A 51 7.45 -27.03 -63.63
N VAL A 52 6.26 -27.63 -63.65
CA VAL A 52 6.07 -29.07 -63.45
C VAL A 52 6.69 -29.86 -64.61
N ASP A 53 6.53 -29.42 -65.85
CA ASP A 53 7.13 -30.06 -67.03
C ASP A 53 8.66 -29.99 -66.99
N LEU A 54 9.25 -28.85 -66.60
CA LEU A 54 10.69 -28.69 -66.38
C LEU A 54 11.20 -29.60 -65.25
N LEU A 55 10.46 -29.70 -64.15
CA LEU A 55 10.80 -30.63 -63.05
C LEU A 55 10.71 -32.10 -63.49
N ASN A 56 9.74 -32.44 -64.33
CA ASN A 56 9.57 -33.79 -64.86
C ASN A 56 10.61 -34.14 -65.94
N GLN A 57 11.07 -33.18 -66.73
CA GLN A 57 12.12 -33.34 -67.74
C GLN A 57 13.44 -33.83 -67.12
N HIS A 58 13.72 -33.46 -65.88
CA HIS A 58 14.90 -33.92 -65.12
C HIS A 58 14.64 -35.12 -64.19
N ARG A 59 13.37 -35.52 -64.02
CA ARG A 59 12.97 -36.66 -63.17
C ARG A 59 13.06 -38.00 -63.92
N PHE A 60 12.95 -37.98 -65.24
CA PHE A 60 13.12 -39.16 -66.11
C PHE A 60 14.24 -38.95 -67.12
N THR A 61 15.48 -38.81 -66.65
CA THR A 61 16.63 -39.07 -67.53
C THR A 61 16.78 -40.58 -67.69
N ALA A 62 16.95 -41.06 -68.93
CA ALA A 62 16.97 -42.48 -69.29
C ALA A 62 18.08 -43.34 -68.62
N GLN A 63 18.89 -42.75 -67.73
CA GLN A 63 19.90 -43.42 -66.92
C GLN A 63 19.88 -42.87 -65.48
N PRO A 64 19.05 -43.41 -64.57
CA PRO A 64 18.99 -42.99 -63.17
C PRO A 64 20.31 -43.19 -62.41
N ALA A 65 21.28 -43.94 -62.98
CA ALA A 65 22.58 -44.18 -62.39
C ALA A 65 23.59 -43.02 -62.60
N LYS A 66 23.48 -42.23 -63.68
CA LYS A 66 24.52 -41.22 -64.01
C LYS A 66 24.31 -39.84 -63.40
N ALA A 67 23.14 -39.53 -62.87
CA ALA A 67 22.93 -38.32 -62.04
C ALA A 67 23.35 -38.54 -60.56
N ARG A 68 23.71 -39.77 -60.19
CA ARG A 68 24.19 -40.16 -58.84
C ARG A 68 25.71 -40.06 -58.71
N THR A 69 26.40 -39.40 -59.65
CA THR A 69 27.86 -39.29 -59.68
C THR A 69 28.44 -38.40 -58.57
N ASP A 70 27.61 -37.74 -57.76
CA ASP A 70 28.04 -37.02 -56.54
C ASP A 70 27.72 -37.79 -55.24
N GLY A 71 27.23 -39.03 -55.33
CA GLY A 71 27.03 -39.92 -54.16
C GLY A 71 25.96 -39.48 -53.15
N ILE A 72 25.34 -38.32 -53.31
CA ILE A 72 24.29 -37.81 -52.43
C ILE A 72 22.94 -37.97 -53.12
N ASP A 73 22.04 -38.76 -52.53
CA ASP A 73 20.67 -38.90 -53.03
C ASP A 73 19.99 -37.50 -53.01
N PRO A 74 19.46 -36.99 -54.14
CA PRO A 74 18.85 -35.66 -54.21
C PRO A 74 17.67 -35.49 -53.23
N SER A 75 16.96 -36.59 -52.93
CA SER A 75 15.93 -36.62 -51.89
C SER A 75 16.49 -36.37 -50.48
N LYS A 76 17.64 -36.96 -50.13
CA LYS A 76 18.31 -36.73 -48.83
C LYS A 76 18.87 -35.30 -48.74
N LEU A 77 19.36 -34.74 -49.85
CA LEU A 77 19.78 -33.34 -49.90
C LEU A 77 18.59 -32.37 -49.70
N ALA A 78 17.44 -32.66 -50.33
CA ALA A 78 16.21 -31.90 -50.11
C ALA A 78 15.72 -32.00 -48.65
N GLU A 79 15.77 -33.19 -48.04
CA GLU A 79 15.42 -33.39 -46.64
C GLU A 79 16.36 -32.66 -45.68
N THR A 80 17.67 -32.73 -45.89
CA THR A 80 18.65 -32.01 -45.06
C THR A 80 18.49 -30.49 -45.20
N SER A 81 18.19 -30.00 -46.41
CA SER A 81 17.91 -28.58 -46.65
C SER A 81 16.62 -28.13 -45.95
N ARG A 82 15.57 -28.97 -45.99
CA ARG A 82 14.32 -28.74 -45.26
C ARG A 82 14.54 -28.74 -43.74
N LYS A 83 15.32 -29.68 -43.20
CA LYS A 83 15.67 -29.72 -41.76
C LYS A 83 16.43 -28.46 -41.33
N LYS A 84 17.38 -27.98 -42.14
CA LYS A 84 18.08 -26.71 -41.88
C LYS A 84 17.13 -25.51 -41.89
N LEU A 85 16.15 -25.48 -42.79
CA LEU A 85 15.15 -24.43 -42.84
C LEU A 85 14.19 -24.47 -41.64
N ILE A 86 13.79 -25.67 -41.21
CA ILE A 86 12.98 -25.84 -39.99
C ILE A 86 13.78 -25.35 -38.78
N SER A 87 15.04 -25.78 -38.63
CA SER A 87 15.91 -25.33 -37.54
C SER A 87 16.13 -23.82 -37.53
N SER A 88 16.26 -23.17 -38.70
CA SER A 88 16.38 -21.72 -38.78
C SER A 88 15.08 -21.00 -38.39
N PHE A 89 13.92 -21.55 -38.76
CA PHE A 89 12.63 -21.02 -38.31
C PHE A 89 12.38 -21.25 -36.83
N GLU A 90 12.76 -22.40 -36.28
CA GLU A 90 12.70 -22.67 -34.84
C GLU A 90 13.60 -21.71 -34.06
N HIS A 91 14.83 -21.47 -34.54
CA HIS A 91 15.73 -20.50 -33.92
C HIS A 91 15.15 -19.08 -33.98
N ARG A 92 14.57 -18.69 -35.13
CA ARG A 92 13.90 -17.38 -35.26
C ARG A 92 12.68 -17.26 -34.35
N LEU A 93 11.87 -18.31 -34.23
CA LEU A 93 10.72 -18.36 -33.34
C LEU A 93 11.17 -18.25 -31.88
N ASN A 94 12.21 -18.98 -31.49
CA ASN A 94 12.76 -18.91 -30.14
C ASN A 94 13.27 -17.51 -29.81
N ASN A 95 14.02 -16.89 -30.74
CA ASN A 95 14.48 -15.51 -30.57
C ASN A 95 13.31 -14.52 -30.43
N MET A 96 12.23 -14.72 -31.18
CA MET A 96 11.01 -13.91 -31.05
C MET A 96 10.31 -14.14 -29.70
N ARG A 97 10.25 -15.37 -29.20
CA ARG A 97 9.69 -15.70 -27.87
C ARG A 97 10.52 -15.07 -26.75
N ILE A 98 11.84 -15.12 -26.84
CA ILE A 98 12.74 -14.47 -25.88
C ILE A 98 12.49 -12.96 -25.89
N ARG A 99 12.41 -12.33 -27.07
CA ARG A 99 12.10 -10.91 -27.19
C ARG A 99 10.73 -10.57 -26.60
N LEU A 100 9.71 -11.38 -26.87
CA LEU A 100 8.37 -11.19 -26.30
C LEU A 100 8.43 -11.21 -24.78
N SER A 101 9.05 -12.23 -24.19
CA SER A 101 9.20 -12.34 -22.73
C SER A 101 10.01 -11.16 -22.15
N GLN A 102 11.06 -10.69 -22.83
CA GLN A 102 11.80 -9.50 -22.42
C GLN A 102 10.92 -8.25 -22.44
N THR A 103 10.09 -8.07 -23.48
CA THR A 103 9.16 -6.93 -23.57
C THR A 103 8.04 -7.00 -22.53
N GLU A 104 7.53 -8.20 -22.23
CA GLU A 104 6.53 -8.41 -21.18
C GLU A 104 7.11 -8.05 -19.80
N ASN A 105 8.30 -8.55 -19.49
CA ASN A 105 9.01 -8.19 -18.26
C ASN A 105 9.27 -6.67 -18.16
N HIS A 106 9.63 -6.01 -19.27
CA HIS A 106 9.80 -4.56 -19.29
C HIS A 106 8.48 -3.84 -19.04
N ASN A 107 7.38 -4.31 -19.63
CA ASN A 107 6.05 -3.76 -19.43
C ASN A 107 5.57 -3.95 -17.98
N GLU A 108 5.81 -5.10 -17.36
CA GLU A 108 5.54 -5.32 -15.94
C GLU A 108 6.32 -4.38 -15.04
N LYS A 109 7.61 -4.14 -15.34
CA LYS A 109 8.42 -3.13 -14.62
C LYS A 109 7.83 -1.72 -14.77
N LEU A 110 7.44 -1.32 -15.98
CA LEU A 110 6.81 -0.02 -16.22
C LEU A 110 5.47 0.10 -15.48
N LYS A 111 4.64 -0.95 -15.46
CA LYS A 111 3.38 -0.98 -14.70
C LYS A 111 3.64 -0.80 -13.21
N SER A 112 4.61 -1.53 -12.65
CA SER A 112 4.99 -1.38 -11.24
C SER A 112 5.48 0.04 -10.92
N GLN A 113 6.27 0.65 -11.81
CA GLN A 113 6.69 2.05 -11.68
C GLN A 113 5.52 3.02 -11.74
N ILE A 114 4.59 2.84 -12.68
CA ILE A 114 3.37 3.65 -12.80
C ILE A 114 2.53 3.55 -11.53
N ASP A 115 2.36 2.35 -10.98
CA ASP A 115 1.58 2.15 -9.75
C ASP A 115 2.29 2.75 -8.53
N SER A 116 3.61 2.68 -8.47
CA SER A 116 4.40 3.38 -7.44
C SER A 116 4.21 4.90 -7.53
N LEU A 117 4.32 5.47 -8.74
CA LEU A 117 4.10 6.90 -8.98
C LEU A 117 2.66 7.33 -8.66
N ARG A 118 1.67 6.49 -8.98
CA ARG A 118 0.26 6.73 -8.62
C ARG A 118 0.07 6.76 -7.12
N ARG A 119 0.66 5.82 -6.37
CA ARG A 119 0.63 5.82 -4.90
C ARG A 119 1.28 7.09 -4.34
N HIS A 120 2.46 7.46 -4.84
CA HIS A 120 3.11 8.71 -4.44
C HIS A 120 2.25 9.94 -4.71
N ARG A 121 1.61 10.02 -5.88
CA ARG A 121 0.71 11.12 -6.23
C ARG A 121 -0.51 11.17 -5.31
N MET A 122 -1.09 10.03 -4.97
CA MET A 122 -2.23 9.96 -4.03
C MET A 122 -1.84 10.44 -2.63
N THR A 123 -0.70 9.99 -2.12
CA THR A 123 -0.18 10.45 -0.82
C THR A 123 0.13 11.95 -0.84
N SER A 124 0.75 12.44 -1.90
CA SER A 124 1.06 13.86 -2.08
C SER A 124 -0.22 14.70 -2.15
N ASN A 125 -1.24 14.26 -2.88
CA ASN A 125 -2.54 14.92 -2.93
C ASN A 125 -3.24 14.95 -1.56
N LYS A 126 -3.19 13.86 -0.79
CA LYS A 126 -3.73 13.82 0.56
C LYS A 126 -3.00 14.80 1.48
N SER A 127 -1.67 14.91 1.35
CA SER A 127 -0.88 15.91 2.08
C SER A 127 -1.27 17.33 1.68
N ARG A 128 -1.39 17.59 0.37
CA ARG A 128 -1.82 18.89 -0.18
C ARG A 128 -3.19 19.29 0.36
N GLU A 129 -4.16 18.38 0.41
CA GLU A 129 -5.50 18.64 0.94
C GLU A 129 -5.47 19.01 2.42
N LYS A 130 -4.64 18.34 3.23
CA LYS A 130 -4.43 18.68 4.65
C LYS A 130 -3.84 20.09 4.80
N ILE A 131 -2.82 20.40 4.01
CA ILE A 131 -2.19 21.73 4.02
C ILE A 131 -3.19 22.80 3.59
N GLU A 132 -4.01 22.52 2.58
CA GLU A 132 -5.04 23.45 2.10
C GLU A 132 -6.11 23.72 3.17
N LYS A 133 -6.53 22.69 3.92
CA LYS A 133 -7.43 22.84 5.08
C LYS A 133 -6.78 23.68 6.18
N SER A 134 -5.51 23.44 6.50
CA SER A 134 -4.75 24.24 7.48
C SER A 134 -4.65 25.71 7.05
N ILE A 135 -4.36 25.98 5.77
CA ILE A 135 -4.33 27.35 5.24
C ILE A 135 -5.69 28.03 5.35
N LYS A 136 -6.79 27.32 5.07
CA LYS A 136 -8.15 27.86 5.23
C LYS A 136 -8.45 28.19 6.69
N GLU A 137 -8.04 27.35 7.63
CA GLU A 137 -8.23 27.61 9.05
C GLU A 137 -7.38 28.79 9.53
N ILE A 138 -6.11 28.88 9.12
CA ILE A 138 -5.25 30.03 9.45
C ILE A 138 -5.85 31.32 8.91
N LYS A 139 -6.39 31.32 7.68
CA LYS A 139 -7.08 32.50 7.12
C LYS A 139 -8.28 32.92 7.97
N ARG A 140 -9.10 31.95 8.41
CA ARG A 140 -10.24 32.20 9.30
C ARG A 140 -9.80 32.79 10.64
N LEU A 141 -8.70 32.28 11.20
CA LEU A 141 -8.12 32.81 12.44
C LEU A 141 -7.58 34.22 12.27
N VAL A 142 -6.89 34.51 11.16
CA VAL A 142 -6.38 35.85 10.83
C VAL A 142 -7.54 36.83 10.69
N GLU A 143 -8.62 36.45 10.00
CA GLU A 143 -9.82 37.27 9.87
C GLU A 143 -10.46 37.55 11.24
N GLY A 144 -10.57 36.55 12.11
CA GLY A 144 -11.07 36.74 13.47
C GLY A 144 -10.16 37.60 14.36
N VAL A 145 -8.84 37.61 14.15
CA VAL A 145 -7.93 38.55 14.82
C VAL A 145 -8.11 39.97 14.29
N LEU A 146 -8.25 40.14 12.97
CA LEU A 146 -8.48 41.44 12.35
C LEU A 146 -9.81 42.05 12.78
N GLU A 147 -10.87 41.25 12.88
CA GLU A 147 -12.18 41.71 13.37
C GLU A 147 -12.12 42.15 14.84
N ARG A 148 -11.46 41.37 15.71
CA ARG A 148 -11.22 41.79 17.10
C ARG A 148 -10.37 43.05 17.18
N SER A 149 -9.32 43.15 16.36
CA SER A 149 -8.47 44.34 16.29
C SER A 149 -9.24 45.57 15.79
N ARG A 150 -10.19 45.37 14.87
CA ARG A 150 -11.07 46.44 14.38
C ARG A 150 -12.01 46.90 15.49
N GLY A 151 -12.65 45.99 16.21
CA GLY A 151 -13.51 46.33 17.35
C GLY A 151 -12.77 47.09 18.45
N VAL A 152 -11.52 46.71 18.76
CA VAL A 152 -10.67 47.45 19.71
C VAL A 152 -10.30 48.85 19.18
N SER A 153 -9.99 48.98 17.89
CA SER A 153 -9.71 50.29 17.28
C SER A 153 -10.92 51.22 17.28
N GLU A 154 -12.12 50.71 16.95
CA GLU A 154 -13.37 51.47 17.01
C GLU A 154 -13.69 51.90 18.45
N ALA A 155 -13.54 51.00 19.43
CA ALA A 155 -13.69 51.34 20.85
C ALA A 155 -12.68 52.40 21.30
N ARG A 156 -11.43 52.32 20.84
CA ARG A 156 -10.40 53.32 21.12
C ARG A 156 -10.75 54.67 20.50
N GLU A 157 -11.25 54.71 19.26
CA GLU A 157 -11.68 55.96 18.61
C GLU A 157 -12.81 56.63 19.39
N ASN A 158 -13.82 55.86 19.84
CA ASN A 158 -14.91 56.37 20.68
C ASN A 158 -14.40 56.98 21.99
N VAL A 159 -13.43 56.34 22.65
CA VAL A 159 -12.83 56.86 23.91
C VAL A 159 -12.03 58.13 23.64
N ILE A 160 -11.28 58.21 22.53
CA ILE A 160 -10.54 59.41 22.15
C ILE A 160 -11.50 60.57 21.85
N GLU A 161 -12.62 60.29 21.18
CA GLU A 161 -13.66 61.29 20.92
C GLU A 161 -14.28 61.82 22.22
N GLN A 162 -14.64 60.93 23.16
CA GLN A 162 -15.11 61.32 24.49
C GLN A 162 -14.08 62.16 25.26
N LEU A 163 -12.80 61.80 25.16
CA LEU A 163 -11.70 62.56 25.78
C LEU A 163 -11.59 63.97 25.18
N HIS A 164 -11.67 64.10 23.85
CA HIS A 164 -11.65 65.40 23.19
C HIS A 164 -12.85 66.28 23.59
N GLU A 165 -14.04 65.68 23.70
CA GLU A 165 -15.24 66.38 24.13
C GLU A 165 -15.14 66.84 25.59
N LEU A 166 -14.63 66.00 26.48
CA LEU A 166 -14.39 66.39 27.88
C LEU A 166 -13.36 67.53 27.98
N HIS A 167 -12.27 67.48 27.20
CA HIS A 167 -11.29 68.56 27.16
C HIS A 167 -11.88 69.87 26.63
N ARG A 168 -12.78 69.80 25.64
CA ARG A 168 -13.51 70.97 25.14
C ARG A 168 -14.38 71.58 26.25
N GLN A 169 -15.14 70.76 26.97
CA GLN A 169 -15.98 71.20 28.09
C GLN A 169 -15.13 71.81 29.22
N GLN A 170 -14.01 71.17 29.59
CA GLN A 170 -13.09 71.71 30.60
C GLN A 170 -12.51 73.07 30.21
N ASN A 171 -12.15 73.27 28.95
CA ASN A 171 -11.66 74.56 28.47
C ASN A 171 -12.77 75.62 28.53
N GLU A 172 -13.98 75.30 28.08
CA GLU A 172 -15.14 76.21 28.16
C GLU A 172 -15.47 76.59 29.61
N ASP A 173 -15.47 75.62 30.53
CA ASP A 173 -15.72 75.88 31.96
C ASP A 173 -14.60 76.71 32.60
N ARG A 174 -13.34 76.45 32.21
CA ARG A 174 -12.20 77.26 32.68
C ARG A 174 -12.29 78.69 32.17
N ASP A 175 -12.68 78.88 30.92
CA ASP A 175 -12.86 80.21 30.32
C ASP A 175 -14.02 80.94 31.00
N ARG A 176 -15.17 80.27 31.22
CA ARG A 176 -16.31 80.81 31.99
C ARG A 176 -15.92 81.18 33.42
N PHE A 177 -15.17 80.33 34.11
CA PHE A 177 -14.70 80.61 35.46
C PHE A 177 -13.74 81.80 35.48
N SER A 178 -12.83 81.89 34.50
CA SER A 178 -11.92 83.02 34.32
C SER A 178 -12.69 84.34 34.10
N GLU A 179 -13.73 84.31 33.26
CA GLU A 179 -14.62 85.45 33.04
C GLU A 179 -15.35 85.87 34.32
N GLN A 180 -15.94 84.92 35.05
CA GLN A 180 -16.61 85.18 36.33
C GLN A 180 -15.65 85.73 37.38
N MET A 181 -14.45 85.16 37.47
CA MET A 181 -13.41 85.61 38.42
C MET A 181 -12.95 87.03 38.10
N LYS A 182 -12.78 87.34 36.82
CA LYS A 182 -12.45 88.70 36.38
C LYS A 182 -13.57 89.69 36.69
N ALA A 183 -14.82 89.33 36.43
CA ALA A 183 -15.97 90.15 36.77
C ALA A 183 -16.10 90.41 38.27
N LEU A 184 -15.84 89.38 39.11
CA LEU A 184 -15.86 89.53 40.56
C LEU A 184 -14.67 90.37 41.07
N ALA A 185 -13.48 90.20 40.51
CA ALA A 185 -12.32 91.04 40.82
C ALA A 185 -12.60 92.50 40.47
N GLU A 186 -13.15 92.78 39.29
CA GLU A 186 -13.58 94.14 38.90
C GLU A 186 -14.68 94.69 39.82
N PHE A 187 -15.58 93.86 40.33
CA PHE A 187 -16.59 94.27 41.30
C PHE A 187 -15.99 94.59 42.67
N ILE A 188 -15.09 93.75 43.18
CA ILE A 188 -14.37 93.99 44.43
C ILE A 188 -13.50 95.25 44.31
N ASP A 189 -12.80 95.45 43.20
CA ASP A 189 -12.01 96.67 42.98
C ASP A 189 -12.90 97.92 42.96
N LYS A 190 -14.08 97.86 42.33
CA LYS A 190 -15.07 98.93 42.39
C LYS A 190 -15.56 99.16 43.82
N GLN A 191 -15.94 98.12 44.54
CA GLN A 191 -16.42 98.22 45.90
C GLN A 191 -15.34 98.67 46.88
N ASN A 192 -14.10 98.22 46.74
CA ASN A 192 -12.97 98.66 47.56
C ASN A 192 -12.64 100.11 47.26
N ARG A 193 -12.71 100.55 46.00
CA ARG A 193 -12.53 101.96 45.64
C ARG A 193 -13.65 102.82 46.23
N GLU A 194 -14.91 102.41 46.08
CA GLU A 194 -16.07 103.07 46.69
C GLU A 194 -16.02 103.03 48.22
N PHE A 195 -15.53 101.93 48.82
CA PHE A 195 -15.39 101.76 50.25
C PHE A 195 -14.22 102.57 50.80
N GLU A 196 -13.08 102.65 50.12
CA GLU A 196 -11.98 103.55 50.46
C GLU A 196 -12.41 105.01 50.37
N GLU A 197 -13.16 105.38 49.33
CA GLU A 197 -13.80 106.70 49.20
C GLU A 197 -14.82 106.94 50.34
N SER A 198 -15.60 105.92 50.73
CA SER A 198 -16.59 106.01 51.80
C SER A 198 -16.00 105.92 53.22
N MET A 199 -14.90 105.21 53.45
CA MET A 199 -14.17 105.13 54.71
C MET A 199 -13.34 106.39 54.90
N ALA A 200 -12.76 106.94 53.83
CA ALA A 200 -12.22 108.29 53.89
C ALA A 200 -13.31 109.30 54.29
N ALA A 201 -14.58 109.06 53.95
CA ALA A 201 -15.72 109.87 54.38
C ALA A 201 -16.31 109.50 55.77
N ALA A 202 -16.28 108.23 56.18
CA ALA A 202 -16.98 107.69 57.36
C ALA A 202 -16.05 107.35 58.55
N ALA A 203 -14.73 107.28 58.37
CA ALA A 203 -13.77 107.38 59.46
C ALA A 203 -13.81 108.76 60.17
N VAL A 204 -14.66 109.67 59.68
CA VAL A 204 -15.07 110.91 60.35
C VAL A 204 -16.33 110.73 61.24
N SER A 205 -16.99 109.57 61.26
CA SER A 205 -18.25 109.36 62.03
C SER A 205 -18.44 107.94 62.63
N THR A 206 -17.68 107.63 63.67
CA THR A 206 -18.14 107.15 65.00
C THR A 206 -19.33 106.13 65.12
N THR A 207 -19.00 104.93 65.63
CA THR A 207 -19.67 104.10 66.70
C THR A 207 -21.12 103.53 66.63
N ARG A 208 -21.23 102.26 67.13
CA ARG A 208 -22.32 101.60 67.93
C ARG A 208 -23.73 101.46 67.29
N GLY A 209 -24.54 100.41 67.44
CA GLY A 209 -24.58 99.16 68.22
C GLY A 209 -26.05 98.72 68.49
N GLY A 210 -26.31 97.41 68.67
CA GLY A 210 -27.49 96.78 69.35
C GLY A 210 -28.79 96.65 68.52
N ALA A 211 -29.41 95.49 68.29
CA ALA A 211 -29.97 94.40 69.15
C ALA A 211 -31.39 94.68 69.70
N ASP A 212 -32.35 93.75 69.48
CA ASP A 212 -33.22 93.13 70.51
C ASP A 212 -34.42 92.29 69.98
N GLU A 213 -34.90 91.42 70.87
CA GLU A 213 -35.62 90.13 70.77
C GLU A 213 -37.09 90.15 71.29
N GLU A 214 -37.87 89.10 70.92
CA GLU A 214 -38.99 88.42 71.67
C GLU A 214 -40.31 89.18 72.03
N PRO A 215 -41.41 88.58 72.61
CA PRO A 215 -41.75 87.18 73.03
C PRO A 215 -43.22 86.68 72.75
N LEU A 216 -43.52 85.46 73.25
CA LEU A 216 -44.75 84.64 73.26
C LEU A 216 -45.90 85.11 74.20
N THR A 217 -47.12 84.55 74.03
CA THR A 217 -48.12 84.36 75.13
C THR A 217 -49.13 83.22 74.87
N ARG A 218 -49.53 82.51 75.95
CA ARG A 218 -50.34 81.26 76.01
C ARG A 218 -51.60 81.49 76.86
N GLY A 219 -52.74 80.84 76.54
CA GLY A 219 -54.01 80.96 77.29
C GLY A 219 -54.88 79.68 77.32
N LEU A 220 -55.69 79.54 78.39
CA LEU A 220 -56.41 78.35 78.93
C LEU A 220 -57.87 78.16 78.40
N MET A 221 -58.48 76.97 78.56
CA MET A 221 -59.90 76.65 78.21
C MET A 221 -60.69 75.86 79.29
N THR A 222 -62.04 75.90 79.16
CA THR A 222 -63.15 75.64 80.11
C THR A 222 -63.85 74.24 80.02
N ILE A 223 -64.74 73.97 80.98
CA ILE A 223 -65.26 72.66 81.46
C ILE A 223 -66.22 71.91 80.50
N GLU A 224 -66.77 72.53 79.46
CA GLU A 224 -67.63 71.82 78.47
C GLU A 224 -66.82 71.00 77.44
N GLU A 225 -65.54 71.31 77.26
CA GLU A 225 -64.62 70.50 76.44
C GLU A 225 -64.25 69.18 77.13
N GLU A 226 -64.51 69.03 78.42
CA GLU A 226 -64.07 67.89 79.24
C GLU A 226 -64.82 66.61 78.89
N LYS A 227 -66.10 66.67 78.46
CA LYS A 227 -66.89 65.48 78.09
C LYS A 227 -66.56 64.91 76.70
N MET A 228 -66.34 65.77 75.69
CA MET A 228 -65.80 65.30 74.41
C MET A 228 -64.33 64.89 74.54
N LYS A 229 -63.56 65.55 75.41
CA LYS A 229 -62.23 65.07 75.79
C LYS A 229 -62.30 63.71 76.50
N THR A 230 -63.29 63.39 77.32
CA THR A 230 -63.35 62.05 77.96
C THR A 230 -63.60 60.91 76.98
N GLU A 231 -64.48 61.06 75.98
CA GLU A 231 -64.66 60.02 74.94
C GLU A 231 -63.44 59.95 74.00
N LEU A 232 -62.87 61.11 73.65
CA LEU A 232 -61.61 61.17 72.92
C LEU A 232 -60.45 60.58 73.74
N VAL A 233 -60.46 60.75 75.06
CA VAL A 233 -59.49 60.19 76.02
C VAL A 233 -59.67 58.69 76.12
N GLU A 234 -60.87 58.14 76.04
CA GLU A 234 -61.09 56.69 76.09
C GLU A 234 -60.62 56.00 74.79
N GLU A 235 -60.88 56.62 73.63
CA GLU A 235 -60.34 56.17 72.34
C GLU A 235 -58.81 56.36 72.29
N LEU A 236 -58.29 57.51 72.75
CA LEU A 236 -56.86 57.74 72.96
C LEU A 236 -56.28 56.71 73.94
N THR A 237 -56.99 56.28 74.97
CA THR A 237 -56.49 55.30 75.94
C THR A 237 -56.36 53.92 75.29
N LYS A 238 -57.30 53.53 74.41
CA LYS A 238 -57.16 52.30 73.60
C LYS A 238 -56.03 52.41 72.57
N GLN A 239 -55.87 53.59 71.96
CA GLN A 239 -54.77 53.85 71.03
C GLN A 239 -53.41 53.83 71.75
N ILE A 240 -53.33 54.42 72.94
CA ILE A 240 -52.18 54.39 73.84
C ILE A 240 -51.89 52.96 74.31
N GLU A 241 -52.88 52.14 74.62
CA GLU A 241 -52.62 50.75 75.03
C GLU A 241 -52.12 49.90 73.85
N ASN A 242 -52.66 50.10 72.64
CA ASN A 242 -52.13 49.46 71.43
C ASN A 242 -50.70 49.95 71.09
N GLU A 243 -50.45 51.26 71.23
CA GLU A 243 -49.11 51.83 71.09
C GLU A 243 -48.16 51.33 72.17
N LYS A 244 -48.64 51.10 73.39
CA LYS A 244 -47.88 50.56 74.51
C LYS A 244 -47.54 49.09 74.31
N ILE A 245 -48.45 48.29 73.76
CA ILE A 245 -48.17 46.89 73.37
C ILE A 245 -47.15 46.88 72.22
N SER A 246 -47.30 47.78 71.24
CA SER A 246 -46.32 47.96 70.17
C SER A 246 -44.96 48.40 70.72
N MET A 247 -44.93 49.34 71.67
CA MET A 247 -43.73 49.79 72.37
C MET A 247 -43.09 48.69 73.20
N GLN A 248 -43.87 47.87 73.91
CA GLN A 248 -43.34 46.74 74.66
C GLN A 248 -42.73 45.69 73.74
N HIS A 249 -43.32 45.47 72.56
CA HIS A 249 -42.76 44.57 71.56
C HIS A 249 -41.49 45.14 70.90
N THR A 250 -41.41 46.44 70.64
CA THR A 250 -40.17 47.07 70.18
C THR A 250 -39.11 47.09 71.26
N GLU A 251 -39.49 47.33 72.52
CA GLU A 251 -38.61 47.29 73.69
C GLU A 251 -38.08 45.89 73.95
N ALA A 252 -38.90 44.85 73.82
CA ALA A 252 -38.46 43.46 73.91
C ALA A 252 -37.48 43.08 72.79
N LYS A 253 -37.69 43.57 71.56
CA LYS A 253 -36.73 43.41 70.46
C LYS A 253 -35.43 44.17 70.72
N ILE A 254 -35.50 45.40 71.22
CA ILE A 254 -34.32 46.19 71.59
C ILE A 254 -33.55 45.52 72.73
N ALA A 255 -34.25 44.94 73.72
CA ALA A 255 -33.64 44.17 74.79
C ALA A 255 -32.95 42.91 74.27
N LEU A 256 -33.61 42.16 73.38
CA LEU A 256 -33.02 40.99 72.73
C LEU A 256 -31.76 41.36 71.95
N TYR A 257 -31.83 42.39 71.10
CA TYR A 257 -30.65 42.88 70.38
C TYR A 257 -29.56 43.33 71.35
N ARG A 258 -29.88 44.05 72.43
CA ARG A 258 -28.89 44.44 73.45
C ARG A 258 -28.22 43.22 74.09
N THR A 259 -28.97 42.18 74.45
CA THR A 259 -28.40 40.95 75.00
C THR A 259 -27.50 40.23 73.99
N SER A 260 -27.94 40.08 72.74
CA SER A 260 -27.12 39.51 71.66
C SER A 260 -25.86 40.34 71.38
N PHE A 261 -25.96 41.67 71.49
CA PHE A 261 -24.84 42.60 71.32
C PHE A 261 -23.86 42.54 72.48
N ASP A 262 -24.32 42.45 73.73
CA ASP A 262 -23.45 42.27 74.89
C ASP A 262 -22.71 40.93 74.82
N GLU A 263 -23.35 39.89 74.29
CA GLU A 263 -22.73 38.60 74.04
C GLU A 263 -21.66 38.68 72.94
N LEU A 264 -21.96 39.36 71.81
CA LEU A 264 -21.00 39.66 70.75
C LEU A 264 -19.84 40.52 71.24
N LYS A 265 -20.10 41.50 72.11
CA LYS A 265 -19.11 42.38 72.72
C LYS A 265 -18.17 41.61 73.65
N ARG A 266 -18.70 40.65 74.42
CA ARG A 266 -17.91 39.76 75.29
C ARG A 266 -17.01 38.80 74.51
N VAL A 267 -17.48 38.30 73.36
CA VAL A 267 -16.72 37.37 72.51
C VAL A 267 -15.72 38.11 71.62
N SER A 268 -16.08 39.28 71.11
CA SER A 268 -15.24 40.06 70.18
C SER A 268 -14.24 41.00 70.87
N GLY A 269 -14.50 41.44 72.10
CA GLY A 269 -13.62 42.34 72.86
C GLY A 269 -13.49 43.77 72.31
N ILE A 270 -14.40 44.19 71.42
CA ILE A 270 -14.40 45.51 70.77
C ILE A 270 -15.58 46.32 71.33
N ASP A 271 -15.33 47.54 71.82
CA ASP A 271 -16.35 48.34 72.51
C ASP A 271 -17.24 49.18 71.57
N ASP A 272 -16.81 49.42 70.32
CA ASP A 272 -17.51 50.23 69.32
C ASP A 272 -18.37 49.38 68.37
N LEU A 273 -19.68 49.68 68.35
CA LEU A 273 -20.70 48.99 67.54
C LEU A 273 -20.40 49.09 66.05
N LYS A 274 -19.89 50.23 65.58
CA LYS A 274 -19.57 50.43 64.16
C LYS A 274 -18.43 49.53 63.72
N GLU A 275 -17.46 49.31 64.58
CA GLU A 275 -16.28 48.50 64.28
C GLU A 275 -16.62 47.00 64.22
N ILE A 276 -17.52 46.51 65.09
CA ILE A 276 -18.02 45.13 65.03
C ILE A 276 -18.80 44.87 63.74
N VAL A 277 -19.72 45.77 63.37
CA VAL A 277 -20.49 45.63 62.12
C VAL A 277 -19.55 45.71 60.91
N HIS A 278 -18.57 46.60 60.93
CA HIS A 278 -17.59 46.70 59.84
C HIS A 278 -16.73 45.43 59.72
N LYS A 279 -16.27 44.85 60.83
CA LYS A 279 -15.59 43.54 60.82
C LYS A 279 -16.49 42.40 60.36
N TYR A 280 -17.76 42.41 60.74
CA TYR A 280 -18.73 41.40 60.30
C TYR A 280 -19.00 41.51 58.80
N VAL A 281 -19.29 42.70 58.29
CA VAL A 281 -19.48 42.95 56.84
C VAL A 281 -18.22 42.56 56.07
N LYS A 282 -17.04 42.93 56.57
CA LYS A 282 -15.77 42.51 55.96
C LYS A 282 -15.62 40.99 55.95
N SER A 283 -15.95 40.31 57.05
CA SER A 283 -15.90 38.85 57.12
C SER A 283 -16.95 38.18 56.22
N GLU A 284 -18.11 38.82 56.01
CA GLU A 284 -19.17 38.34 55.12
C GLU A 284 -18.78 38.53 53.65
N GLU A 285 -18.18 39.66 53.30
CA GLU A 285 -17.60 39.93 51.98
C GLU A 285 -16.45 38.95 51.67
N GLU A 286 -15.57 38.69 52.64
CA GLU A 286 -14.49 37.70 52.52
C GLU A 286 -15.08 36.29 52.34
N THR A 287 -16.12 35.93 53.08
CA THR A 287 -16.79 34.63 52.97
C THR A 287 -17.52 34.49 51.62
N PHE A 288 -18.16 35.56 51.14
CA PHE A 288 -18.85 35.58 49.85
C PHE A 288 -17.85 35.50 48.69
N SER A 289 -16.73 36.23 48.79
CA SER A 289 -15.62 36.14 47.85
C SER A 289 -15.01 34.73 47.83
N LEU A 290 -14.81 34.13 49.00
CA LEU A 290 -14.31 32.75 49.12
C LEU A 290 -15.30 31.75 48.54
N PHE A 291 -16.60 31.94 48.76
CA PHE A 291 -17.64 31.08 48.18
C PHE A 291 -17.62 31.15 46.65
N ASN A 292 -17.54 32.35 46.08
CA ASN A 292 -17.42 32.53 44.63
C ASN A 292 -16.13 31.91 44.09
N TYR A 293 -15.01 32.04 44.81
CA TYR A 293 -13.76 31.41 44.44
C TYR A 293 -13.85 29.87 44.48
N VAL A 294 -14.44 29.30 45.54
CA VAL A 294 -14.66 27.85 45.65
C VAL A 294 -15.59 27.37 44.54
N GLN A 295 -16.63 28.13 44.19
CA GLN A 295 -17.52 27.78 43.10
C GLN A 295 -16.81 27.81 41.74
N ALA A 296 -15.99 28.83 41.48
CA ALA A 296 -15.16 28.91 40.28
C ALA A 296 -14.13 27.76 40.22
N GLN A 297 -13.48 27.46 41.35
CA GLN A 297 -12.52 26.36 41.46
C GLN A 297 -13.19 24.99 41.26
N ASN A 298 -14.41 24.80 41.77
CA ASN A 298 -15.18 23.58 41.54
C ASN A 298 -15.55 23.44 40.05
N GLN A 299 -15.98 24.52 39.39
CA GLN A 299 -16.24 24.50 37.95
C GLN A 299 -14.98 24.19 37.14
N GLU A 300 -13.83 24.78 37.50
CA GLU A 300 -12.55 24.49 36.86
C GLU A 300 -12.12 23.02 37.10
N THR A 301 -12.40 22.49 38.29
CA THR A 301 -12.15 21.09 38.64
C THR A 301 -13.01 20.17 37.79
N ASP A 302 -14.31 20.45 37.64
CA ASP A 302 -15.23 19.68 36.80
C ASP A 302 -14.76 19.69 35.34
N TRP A 303 -14.34 20.85 34.82
CA TRP A 303 -13.80 20.98 33.47
C TRP A 303 -12.50 20.18 33.29
N THR A 304 -11.65 20.20 34.30
CA THR A 304 -10.39 19.43 34.30
C THR A 304 -10.68 17.94 34.34
N LEU A 305 -11.67 17.51 35.12
CA LEU A 305 -12.08 16.11 35.23
C LEU A 305 -12.67 15.61 33.91
N GLU A 306 -13.57 16.37 33.29
CA GLU A 306 -14.14 16.03 31.98
C GLU A 306 -13.03 15.91 30.92
N ARG A 307 -12.09 16.85 30.90
CA ARG A 307 -10.92 16.78 30.02
C ARG A 307 -10.05 15.55 30.31
N HIS A 308 -9.88 15.18 31.58
CA HIS A 308 -9.15 13.97 31.98
C HIS A 308 -9.84 12.72 31.44
N THR A 309 -11.15 12.58 31.65
CA THR A 309 -11.92 11.43 31.16
C THR A 309 -11.85 11.31 29.64
N ARG A 310 -11.95 12.43 28.92
CA ARG A 310 -11.79 12.45 27.46
C ARG A 310 -10.39 12.01 27.02
N LEU A 311 -9.34 12.47 27.71
CA LEU A 311 -7.97 12.06 27.41
C LEU A 311 -7.76 10.57 27.70
N GLU A 312 -8.34 10.03 28.77
CA GLU A 312 -8.30 8.60 29.08
C GLU A 312 -9.00 7.77 27.99
N GLU A 313 -10.16 8.21 27.51
CA GLU A 313 -10.86 7.57 26.39
C GLU A 313 -10.04 7.62 25.10
N GLU A 314 -9.41 8.77 24.80
CA GLU A 314 -8.52 8.90 23.65
C GLU A 314 -7.32 7.96 23.77
N ILE A 315 -6.65 7.92 24.93
CA ILE A 315 -5.53 7.00 25.22
C ILE A 315 -5.97 5.55 25.00
N LYS A 316 -7.09 5.14 25.58
CA LYS A 316 -7.61 3.78 25.41
C LYS A 316 -7.89 3.45 23.94
N SER A 317 -8.44 4.39 23.18
CA SER A 317 -8.66 4.21 21.75
C SER A 317 -7.35 4.08 20.96
N TYR A 318 -6.27 4.73 21.40
CA TYR A 318 -4.95 4.60 20.79
C TYR A 318 -4.28 3.28 21.17
N GLU A 319 -4.44 2.82 22.42
CA GLU A 319 -3.96 1.50 22.86
C GLU A 319 -4.64 0.37 22.11
N GLU A 320 -5.96 0.43 21.91
CA GLU A 320 -6.70 -0.55 21.11
C GLU A 320 -6.21 -0.58 19.65
N LYS A 321 -6.07 0.59 19.01
CA LYS A 321 -5.53 0.68 17.63
C LYS A 321 -4.10 0.16 17.55
N LEU A 322 -3.26 0.47 18.52
CA LEU A 322 -1.88 0.00 18.57
C LEU A 322 -1.83 -1.52 18.71
N SER A 323 -2.68 -2.09 19.58
CA SER A 323 -2.79 -3.53 19.76
C SER A 323 -3.27 -4.24 18.49
N ASP A 324 -4.27 -3.69 17.80
CA ASP A 324 -4.74 -4.22 16.51
C ASP A 324 -3.68 -4.15 15.42
N GLU A 325 -2.96 -3.02 15.32
CA GLU A 325 -1.85 -2.87 14.37
C GLU A 325 -0.69 -3.83 14.68
N GLU A 326 -0.38 -4.04 15.95
CA GLU A 326 0.67 -4.98 16.37
C GLU A 326 0.27 -6.44 16.12
N ALA A 327 -1.00 -6.80 16.35
CA ALA A 327 -1.53 -8.11 16.01
C ALA A 327 -1.48 -8.38 14.50
N GLN A 328 -1.91 -7.43 13.66
CA GLN A 328 -1.82 -7.54 12.21
C GLN A 328 -0.36 -7.63 11.74
N ARG A 329 0.54 -6.88 12.37
CA ARG A 329 1.97 -6.95 12.06
C ARG A 329 2.57 -8.30 12.46
N ALA A 330 2.19 -8.85 13.60
CA ALA A 330 2.62 -10.17 14.06
C ALA A 330 2.12 -11.29 13.11
N GLU A 331 0.86 -11.22 12.69
CA GLU A 331 0.29 -12.15 11.70
C GLU A 331 1.02 -12.06 10.35
N ALA A 332 1.24 -10.85 9.83
CA ALA A 332 1.99 -10.65 8.59
C ALA A 332 3.45 -11.15 8.69
N MET A 333 4.09 -10.97 9.84
CA MET A 333 5.44 -11.50 10.10
C MET A 333 5.44 -13.03 10.17
N ALA A 334 4.44 -13.64 10.79
CA ALA A 334 4.29 -15.10 10.84
C ALA A 334 4.05 -15.68 9.45
N ASP A 335 3.22 -15.04 8.63
CA ASP A 335 2.98 -15.40 7.23
C ASP A 335 4.25 -15.31 6.38
N LEU A 336 5.02 -14.22 6.53
CA LEU A 336 6.28 -14.06 5.81
C LEU A 336 7.32 -15.08 6.27
N GLN A 337 7.41 -15.38 7.56
CA GLN A 337 8.26 -16.45 8.07
C GLN A 337 7.82 -17.82 7.55
N GLY A 338 6.52 -18.09 7.45
CA GLY A 338 5.98 -19.31 6.87
C GLY A 338 6.35 -19.45 5.40
N LYS A 339 6.14 -18.40 4.60
CA LYS A 339 6.55 -18.36 3.18
C LYS A 339 8.05 -18.54 3.01
N TRP A 340 8.85 -17.90 3.86
CA TRP A 340 10.30 -18.05 3.85
C TRP A 340 10.73 -19.48 4.20
N ARG A 341 10.13 -20.10 5.22
CA ARG A 341 10.41 -21.49 5.60
C ARG A 341 10.07 -22.45 4.46
N ASN A 342 8.89 -22.31 3.85
CA ASN A 342 8.47 -23.15 2.74
C ASN A 342 9.36 -22.97 1.50
N ALA A 343 9.75 -21.72 1.19
CA ALA A 343 10.67 -21.44 0.09
C ALA A 343 12.06 -22.01 0.36
N LYS A 344 12.53 -21.95 1.61
CA LYS A 344 13.79 -22.53 2.03
C LYS A 344 13.76 -24.06 1.92
N GLU A 345 12.73 -24.71 2.44
CA GLU A 345 12.54 -26.16 2.36
C GLU A 345 12.49 -26.63 0.89
N ALA A 346 11.73 -25.95 0.03
CA ALA A 346 11.68 -26.26 -1.40
C ALA A 346 13.04 -26.05 -2.11
N THR A 347 13.82 -25.06 -1.68
CA THR A 347 15.18 -24.82 -2.20
C THR A 347 16.13 -25.92 -1.74
N ASP A 348 16.04 -26.33 -0.48
CA ASP A 348 16.85 -27.41 0.10
C ASP A 348 16.51 -28.76 -0.58
N GLU A 349 15.23 -29.04 -0.83
CA GLU A 349 14.77 -30.22 -1.60
C GLU A 349 15.33 -30.20 -3.03
N CYS A 350 15.23 -29.07 -3.74
CA CYS A 350 15.76 -28.93 -5.09
C CYS A 350 17.30 -29.07 -5.12
N SER A 351 17.99 -28.53 -4.11
CA SER A 351 19.44 -28.65 -3.94
C SER A 351 19.85 -30.10 -3.69
N HIS A 352 19.12 -30.81 -2.83
CA HIS A 352 19.34 -32.24 -2.58
C HIS A 352 19.11 -33.08 -3.84
N ALA A 353 18.02 -32.84 -4.57
CA ALA A 353 17.75 -33.52 -5.83
C ALA A 353 18.83 -33.25 -6.89
N ALA A 354 19.31 -32.01 -7.00
CA ALA A 354 20.41 -31.66 -7.89
C ALA A 354 21.72 -32.36 -7.50
N GLN A 355 22.04 -32.42 -6.20
CA GLN A 355 23.22 -33.12 -5.70
C GLN A 355 23.14 -34.63 -5.96
N GLU A 356 21.96 -35.23 -5.80
CA GLU A 356 21.75 -36.64 -6.12
C GLU A 356 21.91 -36.91 -7.62
N ALA A 357 21.30 -36.08 -8.47
CA ALA A 357 21.49 -36.14 -9.92
C ALA A 357 22.97 -36.03 -10.31
N GLN A 358 23.71 -35.09 -9.72
CA GLN A 358 25.15 -34.95 -9.95
C GLN A 358 25.95 -36.19 -9.54
N ARG A 359 25.63 -36.82 -8.40
CA ARG A 359 26.26 -38.09 -7.98
C ARG A 359 25.96 -39.22 -8.97
N THR A 360 24.74 -39.31 -9.50
CA THR A 360 24.40 -40.31 -10.52
C THR A 360 25.18 -40.06 -11.81
N LEU A 361 25.34 -38.81 -12.20
CA LEU A 361 26.07 -38.41 -13.39
C LEU A 361 27.57 -38.70 -13.26
N GLU A 362 28.17 -38.44 -12.10
CA GLU A 362 29.56 -38.85 -11.81
C GLU A 362 29.74 -40.38 -11.86
N ARG A 363 28.75 -41.15 -11.38
CA ARG A 363 28.77 -42.61 -11.47
C ARG A 363 28.71 -43.08 -12.93
N ILE A 364 27.88 -42.43 -13.75
CA ILE A 364 27.80 -42.71 -15.19
C ILE A 364 29.11 -42.33 -15.88
N ALA A 365 29.68 -41.17 -15.58
CA ALA A 365 30.96 -40.71 -16.12
C ALA A 365 32.09 -41.74 -15.88
N LYS A 366 32.19 -42.27 -14.65
CA LYS A 366 33.16 -43.34 -14.31
C LYS A 366 32.91 -44.63 -15.10
N LYS A 367 31.64 -45.03 -15.29
CA LYS A 367 31.29 -46.22 -16.09
C LYS A 367 31.61 -46.03 -17.57
N VAL A 368 31.28 -44.87 -18.15
CA VAL A 368 31.59 -44.50 -19.53
C VAL A 368 33.10 -44.47 -19.74
N GLN A 369 33.85 -43.86 -18.82
CA GLN A 369 35.32 -43.89 -18.84
C GLN A 369 35.87 -45.33 -18.80
N SER A 370 35.32 -46.20 -17.94
CA SER A 370 35.72 -47.60 -17.89
C SER A 370 35.42 -48.35 -19.19
N LEU A 371 34.24 -48.15 -19.78
CA LEU A 371 33.85 -48.77 -21.06
C LEU A 371 34.71 -48.27 -22.22
N PHE A 372 35.00 -46.97 -22.26
CA PHE A 372 35.87 -46.36 -23.25
C PHE A 372 37.24 -47.04 -23.30
N PHE A 373 37.85 -47.29 -22.13
CA PHE A 373 39.13 -48.01 -22.04
C PHE A 373 38.99 -49.51 -22.31
N LYS A 374 37.95 -50.18 -21.80
CA LYS A 374 37.74 -51.64 -21.98
C LYS A 374 37.54 -52.04 -23.45
N ILE A 375 36.80 -51.24 -24.21
CA ILE A 375 36.52 -51.47 -25.63
C ILE A 375 37.67 -50.92 -26.50
N GLN A 376 38.72 -50.38 -25.87
CA GLN A 376 39.91 -49.85 -26.52
C GLN A 376 39.55 -48.78 -27.57
N CYS A 377 38.61 -47.91 -27.24
CA CYS A 377 38.23 -46.80 -28.12
C CYS A 377 39.41 -45.84 -28.35
N ASP A 378 40.42 -45.85 -27.46
CA ASP A 378 41.70 -45.16 -27.62
C ASP A 378 42.55 -45.70 -28.79
N GLN A 379 42.38 -46.96 -29.19
CA GLN A 379 43.11 -47.55 -30.33
C GLN A 379 42.59 -47.11 -31.69
N LEU A 380 41.36 -46.57 -31.77
CA LEU A 380 40.90 -45.85 -32.95
C LEU A 380 41.71 -44.57 -33.19
N THR A 381 42.36 -44.03 -32.15
CA THR A 381 43.17 -42.82 -32.24
C THR A 381 44.60 -43.10 -32.71
N THR A 382 45.13 -44.31 -32.47
CA THR A 382 46.54 -44.66 -32.73
C THR A 382 46.76 -45.46 -34.02
N GLY A 383 45.71 -45.92 -34.69
CA GLY A 383 45.79 -46.67 -35.95
C GLY A 383 46.39 -45.92 -37.15
N ALA A 384 46.71 -44.63 -37.03
CA ALA A 384 47.28 -43.81 -38.11
C ALA A 384 48.81 -43.61 -38.02
N ARG A 385 49.53 -44.36 -37.18
CA ARG A 385 50.98 -44.17 -37.03
C ARG A 385 51.76 -45.48 -36.98
N GLU A 386 51.84 -46.18 -38.11
CA GLU A 386 52.99 -47.04 -38.45
C GLU A 386 52.93 -47.61 -39.88
N THR A 387 53.35 -46.83 -40.88
CA THR A 387 53.95 -47.38 -42.11
C THR A 387 55.03 -46.43 -42.61
N LYS A 388 56.30 -46.78 -42.34
CA LYS A 388 57.47 -46.14 -42.92
C LYS A 388 57.59 -46.52 -44.41
N GLY A 389 57.72 -45.50 -45.25
CA GLY A 389 58.56 -45.54 -46.45
C GLY A 389 57.83 -45.79 -47.77
N THR A 390 57.63 -44.74 -48.57
CA THR A 390 58.33 -44.52 -49.85
C THR A 390 57.87 -43.21 -50.49
N LYS A 391 58.79 -42.56 -51.22
CA LYS A 391 58.59 -41.30 -51.92
C LYS A 391 57.67 -41.50 -53.14
N GLY A 392 56.76 -40.56 -53.41
CA GLY A 392 56.21 -40.41 -54.75
C GLY A 392 54.82 -39.77 -54.85
N ALA A 393 54.79 -38.63 -55.57
CA ALA A 393 53.72 -38.13 -56.42
C ALA A 393 52.40 -37.61 -55.79
N ALA A 394 52.04 -36.42 -56.26
CA ALA A 394 50.81 -35.71 -55.99
C ALA A 394 49.62 -36.34 -56.74
N GLN A 395 48.48 -36.52 -56.05
CA GLN A 395 47.16 -36.16 -56.60
C GLN A 395 46.03 -36.21 -55.57
N LYS A 396 45.15 -35.21 -55.72
CA LYS A 396 43.83 -34.96 -55.12
C LYS A 396 43.09 -36.17 -54.50
N ALA A 397 42.67 -36.03 -53.24
CA ALA A 397 41.31 -36.39 -52.79
C ALA A 397 41.02 -35.72 -51.44
N ASN A 398 40.00 -34.87 -51.45
CA ASN A 398 39.44 -34.19 -50.29
C ASN A 398 38.37 -35.14 -49.69
N ILE A 399 38.70 -35.88 -48.63
CA ILE A 399 37.76 -36.70 -47.86
C ILE A 399 38.03 -36.44 -46.36
N GLY A 400 36.94 -36.26 -45.61
CA GLY A 400 36.87 -35.55 -44.35
C GLY A 400 37.77 -36.07 -43.21
N ARG A 401 38.24 -35.11 -42.41
CA ARG A 401 38.82 -35.32 -41.08
C ARG A 401 37.71 -35.59 -40.05
N PRO A 402 37.70 -36.74 -39.34
CA PRO A 402 37.11 -36.83 -38.02
C PRO A 402 38.16 -36.74 -36.88
N ASP A 403 39.41 -36.39 -37.16
CA ASP A 403 40.48 -36.49 -36.16
C ASP A 403 40.60 -35.30 -35.18
N SER A 404 40.04 -34.13 -35.52
CA SER A 404 40.25 -32.92 -34.70
C SER A 404 39.38 -32.85 -33.46
N ARG A 405 38.21 -33.51 -33.45
CA ARG A 405 37.28 -33.54 -32.31
C ARG A 405 37.68 -34.62 -31.31
N LEU A 406 38.26 -35.71 -31.81
CA LEU A 406 38.69 -36.87 -31.05
C LEU A 406 39.95 -36.61 -30.22
N ALA A 407 40.94 -35.93 -30.82
CA ALA A 407 42.19 -35.53 -30.14
C ALA A 407 41.98 -34.47 -29.05
N LEU A 408 40.89 -33.70 -29.12
CA LEU A 408 40.52 -32.71 -28.11
C LEU A 408 39.82 -33.37 -26.90
N LEU A 409 39.10 -34.47 -27.15
CA LEU A 409 38.42 -35.24 -26.12
C LEU A 409 39.40 -36.11 -25.33
N SER A 410 40.35 -36.79 -25.98
CA SER A 410 41.26 -37.75 -25.35
C SER A 410 42.20 -37.19 -24.27
N GLY A 411 42.42 -35.87 -24.22
CA GLY A 411 43.24 -35.21 -23.18
C GLY A 411 42.46 -34.79 -21.93
N GLN A 412 41.13 -34.66 -22.01
CA GLN A 412 40.27 -34.31 -20.87
C GLN A 412 39.46 -35.54 -20.47
N GLY A 413 39.60 -35.98 -19.21
CA GLY A 413 38.78 -37.06 -18.66
C GLY A 413 37.27 -36.82 -18.85
N VAL A 414 36.46 -37.87 -18.69
CA VAL A 414 35.02 -37.79 -18.93
C VAL A 414 34.36 -36.81 -17.94
N THR A 415 33.94 -35.64 -18.43
CA THR A 415 33.23 -34.59 -17.67
C THR A 415 31.76 -34.51 -18.05
N GLU A 416 30.91 -33.88 -17.24
CA GLU A 416 29.47 -33.73 -17.50
C GLU A 416 29.13 -33.22 -18.90
N SER A 417 29.84 -32.20 -19.37
CA SER A 417 29.64 -31.65 -20.72
C SER A 417 30.09 -32.60 -21.85
N ASN A 418 30.93 -33.59 -21.56
CA ASN A 418 31.59 -34.43 -22.56
C ASN A 418 31.15 -35.90 -22.50
N ILE A 419 30.39 -36.33 -21.47
CA ILE A 419 29.91 -37.72 -21.30
C ILE A 419 29.21 -38.25 -22.56
N LEU A 420 28.33 -37.44 -23.14
CA LEU A 420 27.57 -37.85 -24.34
C LEU A 420 28.47 -38.03 -25.57
N ALA A 421 29.49 -37.18 -25.72
CA ALA A 421 30.46 -37.31 -26.82
C ALA A 421 31.31 -38.58 -26.68
N TYR A 422 31.67 -38.96 -25.44
CA TYR A 422 32.34 -40.23 -25.17
C TYR A 422 31.42 -41.44 -25.39
N ALA A 423 30.13 -41.33 -25.05
CA ALA A 423 29.15 -42.39 -25.30
C ALA A 423 28.93 -42.65 -26.80
N GLU A 424 28.85 -41.60 -27.62
CA GLU A 424 28.75 -41.70 -29.09
C GLU A 424 29.96 -42.43 -29.69
N LEU A 425 31.16 -42.14 -29.19
CA LEU A 425 32.38 -42.79 -29.65
C LEU A 425 32.45 -44.27 -29.25
N ILE A 426 31.98 -44.60 -28.04
CA ILE A 426 31.83 -46.00 -27.59
C ILE A 426 30.83 -46.74 -28.49
N GLU A 427 29.72 -46.11 -28.85
CA GLU A 427 28.71 -46.68 -29.75
C GLU A 427 29.29 -46.99 -31.14
N GLN A 428 30.01 -46.03 -31.74
CA GLN A 428 30.68 -46.22 -33.04
C GLN A 428 31.66 -47.39 -32.99
N ARG A 429 32.49 -47.47 -31.94
CA ARG A 429 33.44 -48.58 -31.77
C ARG A 429 32.76 -49.92 -31.53
N ALA A 430 31.68 -49.96 -30.74
CA ALA A 430 30.92 -51.17 -30.50
C ALA A 430 30.30 -51.70 -31.81
N LEU A 431 29.76 -50.81 -32.65
CA LEU A 431 29.23 -51.16 -33.97
C LEU A 431 30.31 -51.73 -34.89
N GLU A 432 31.50 -51.16 -34.91
CA GLU A 432 32.63 -51.70 -35.68
C GLU A 432 33.00 -53.12 -35.23
N ILE A 433 33.16 -53.34 -33.92
CA ILE A 433 33.50 -54.66 -33.36
C ILE A 433 32.44 -55.69 -33.71
N MET A 434 31.15 -55.33 -33.63
CA MET A 434 30.05 -56.21 -34.04
C MET A 434 30.09 -56.51 -35.54
N SER A 435 30.40 -55.50 -36.37
CA SER A 435 30.51 -55.68 -37.83
C SER A 435 31.68 -56.59 -38.22
N ASP A 436 32.83 -56.46 -37.54
CA ASP A 436 34.01 -57.29 -37.73
C ASP A 436 33.75 -58.72 -37.27
N TYR A 437 33.07 -58.90 -36.13
CA TYR A 437 32.66 -60.22 -35.65
C TYR A 437 31.71 -60.90 -36.64
N THR A 438 30.72 -60.17 -37.17
CA THR A 438 29.78 -60.68 -38.17
C THR A 438 30.48 -61.07 -39.47
N ARG A 439 31.46 -60.26 -39.94
CA ARG A 439 32.30 -60.60 -41.10
C ARG A 439 33.12 -61.86 -40.87
N ARG A 440 33.71 -62.02 -39.68
CA ARG A 440 34.50 -63.22 -39.33
C ARG A 440 33.62 -64.47 -39.25
N MET A 441 32.42 -64.37 -38.69
CA MET A 441 31.46 -65.47 -38.66
C MET A 441 31.00 -65.90 -40.06
N ASN A 442 30.67 -64.93 -40.93
CA ASN A 442 30.30 -65.23 -42.31
C ASN A 442 31.47 -65.84 -43.11
N HIS A 443 32.72 -65.44 -42.84
CA HIS A 443 33.90 -66.08 -43.44
C HIS A 443 34.18 -67.49 -42.88
N GLN A 444 33.81 -67.75 -41.63
CA GLN A 444 33.91 -69.07 -41.02
C GLN A 444 32.85 -70.02 -41.59
N GLU A 445 31.62 -69.56 -41.79
CA GLU A 445 30.56 -70.31 -42.50
C GLU A 445 30.91 -70.58 -43.96
N GLN A 446 31.53 -69.63 -44.67
CA GLN A 446 31.98 -69.81 -46.05
C GLN A 446 33.15 -70.80 -46.21
N ARG A 447 33.98 -71.00 -45.18
CA ARG A 447 35.05 -72.02 -45.20
C ARG A 447 34.55 -73.45 -44.98
N HIS A 448 33.31 -73.63 -44.52
CA HIS A 448 32.70 -74.93 -44.23
C HIS A 448 31.70 -75.42 -45.29
N MET A 449 31.78 -74.92 -46.54
CA MET A 449 30.93 -75.38 -47.64
C MET A 449 31.74 -75.98 -48.81
N THR A 450 32.08 -77.26 -48.69
CA THR A 450 32.19 -78.19 -49.83
C THR A 450 30.94 -79.10 -49.83
N PRO A 451 30.35 -79.45 -50.99
CA PRO A 451 29.04 -80.07 -51.04
C PRO A 451 29.15 -81.60 -51.08
N VAL A 452 28.69 -82.30 -50.04
CA VAL A 452 28.23 -83.69 -50.15
C VAL A 452 27.02 -83.90 -49.24
N LEU A 453 25.98 -84.46 -49.84
CA LEU A 453 24.72 -84.92 -49.27
C LEU A 453 24.94 -86.00 -48.20
N ASP A 454 24.26 -85.93 -47.05
CA ASP A 454 23.15 -86.84 -46.66
C ASP A 454 22.70 -86.54 -45.21
N PRO A 455 21.41 -86.75 -44.86
CA PRO A 455 20.84 -86.37 -43.58
C PRO A 455 21.01 -87.49 -42.54
N SER A 456 20.75 -87.15 -41.28
CA SER A 456 20.69 -88.02 -40.10
C SER A 456 21.97 -88.04 -39.27
N ARG A 457 21.97 -87.22 -38.21
CA ARG A 457 22.41 -87.63 -36.87
C ARG A 457 22.00 -86.57 -35.84
N SER A 458 20.91 -86.88 -35.16
CA SER A 458 20.57 -86.42 -33.83
C SER A 458 21.64 -86.84 -32.82
N ILE A 459 22.21 -85.89 -32.07
CA ILE A 459 22.76 -86.15 -30.73
C ILE A 459 22.43 -84.96 -29.82
N SER A 460 21.84 -85.31 -28.69
CA SER A 460 21.31 -84.46 -27.63
C SER A 460 22.33 -84.25 -26.51
N ILE A 461 22.14 -83.16 -25.74
CA ILE A 461 22.53 -82.95 -24.32
C ILE A 461 24.05 -82.68 -24.12
N VAL A 462 24.47 -81.55 -23.51
CA VAL A 462 24.47 -81.31 -22.06
C VAL A 462 24.21 -79.84 -21.72
N ASN A 463 23.24 -79.68 -20.84
CA ASN A 463 22.80 -78.45 -20.17
C ASN A 463 23.61 -78.31 -18.86
N GLN A 464 24.32 -77.20 -18.66
CA GLN A 464 24.85 -76.81 -17.36
C GLN A 464 24.45 -75.36 -17.09
N GLN A 465 23.46 -75.21 -16.22
CA GLN A 465 23.02 -73.96 -15.62
C GLN A 465 23.88 -73.70 -14.38
N ASP A 466 24.68 -72.64 -14.40
CA ASP A 466 25.21 -72.03 -13.18
C ASP A 466 24.24 -70.96 -12.69
N GLN A 467 23.67 -71.22 -11.50
CA GLN A 467 22.80 -70.31 -10.76
C GLN A 467 23.66 -69.32 -9.96
N ILE A 468 23.49 -68.03 -10.21
CA ILE A 468 23.92 -66.96 -9.29
C ILE A 468 22.66 -66.27 -8.77
N LYS A 469 22.42 -66.42 -7.47
CA LYS A 469 21.34 -65.76 -6.70
C LYS A 469 21.58 -64.25 -6.63
N ALA A 470 20.60 -63.45 -7.05
CA ALA A 470 20.47 -62.04 -6.71
C ALA A 470 19.69 -61.87 -5.38
N PRO A 471 19.92 -60.80 -4.60
CA PRO A 471 19.19 -60.56 -3.36
C PRO A 471 17.78 -60.01 -3.64
N ASP A 472 16.84 -60.47 -2.82
CA ASP A 472 15.44 -60.03 -2.76
C ASP A 472 15.34 -58.51 -2.54
N ILE A 473 14.57 -57.86 -3.41
CA ILE A 473 13.95 -56.57 -3.11
C ILE A 473 12.49 -56.74 -3.49
N ASP A 474 11.64 -56.63 -2.48
CA ASP A 474 10.20 -56.79 -2.56
C ASP A 474 9.60 -55.98 -3.71
N ALA A 475 8.89 -56.70 -4.57
CA ALA A 475 7.90 -56.13 -5.46
C ALA A 475 6.70 -55.71 -4.62
N ASP A 476 6.38 -54.42 -4.64
CA ASP A 476 5.01 -53.94 -4.49
C ASP A 476 4.86 -52.60 -5.22
N ASP A 477 3.73 -52.51 -5.93
CA ASP A 477 3.13 -51.36 -6.62
C ASP A 477 3.65 -50.99 -8.03
N GLU A 478 3.51 -51.94 -8.98
CA GLU A 478 3.21 -51.62 -10.37
C GLU A 478 1.75 -51.12 -10.49
N GLU A 479 1.53 -49.81 -10.46
CA GLU A 479 0.40 -49.18 -11.16
C GLU A 479 0.87 -48.75 -12.55
N ASP A 480 0.73 -49.66 -13.51
CA ASP A 480 0.76 -49.36 -14.94
C ASP A 480 -0.18 -48.18 -15.26
N ASN A 481 0.38 -47.12 -15.83
CA ASN A 481 -0.39 -46.21 -16.66
C ASN A 481 0.37 -46.06 -17.98
N GLU A 482 -0.12 -46.76 -18.99
CA GLU A 482 0.14 -46.49 -20.40
C GLU A 482 -0.19 -45.01 -20.68
N ASP A 483 0.85 -44.18 -20.82
CA ASP A 483 0.70 -42.79 -21.29
C ASP A 483 0.83 -42.79 -22.82
N ASP A 484 -0.31 -43.06 -23.47
CA ASP A 484 -0.51 -42.77 -24.88
C ASP A 484 -0.24 -41.26 -25.12
N GLY A 485 0.78 -40.95 -25.91
CA GLY A 485 1.32 -39.61 -26.16
C GLY A 485 0.37 -38.62 -26.86
N ARG A 486 -0.77 -38.31 -26.23
CA ARG A 486 -1.69 -37.22 -26.62
C ARG A 486 -1.53 -36.05 -25.64
N PRO A 487 -1.44 -34.81 -26.13
CA PRO A 487 -1.37 -33.64 -25.26
C PRO A 487 -2.68 -33.48 -24.47
N ILE A 488 -2.56 -33.50 -23.15
CA ILE A 488 -3.68 -33.42 -22.21
C ILE A 488 -4.13 -31.96 -22.06
N ALA A 489 -5.45 -31.72 -22.04
CA ALA A 489 -6.03 -30.39 -21.83
C ALA A 489 -5.80 -29.88 -20.39
N LEU A 490 -5.62 -28.57 -20.23
CA LEU A 490 -5.24 -27.92 -18.96
C LEU A 490 -6.20 -28.24 -17.79
N GLU A 491 -7.49 -28.44 -18.08
CA GLU A 491 -8.53 -28.77 -17.10
C GLU A 491 -8.36 -30.19 -16.54
N GLU A 492 -8.00 -31.14 -17.40
CA GLU A 492 -7.73 -32.54 -17.04
C GLU A 492 -6.44 -32.63 -16.18
N MET A 493 -5.44 -31.80 -16.48
CA MET A 493 -4.21 -31.72 -15.68
C MET A 493 -4.50 -31.18 -14.28
N ARG A 494 -5.32 -30.12 -14.16
CA ARG A 494 -5.77 -29.60 -12.86
C ARG A 494 -6.56 -30.62 -12.04
N ARG A 495 -7.45 -31.39 -12.69
CA ARG A 495 -8.20 -32.46 -12.02
C ARG A 495 -7.29 -33.57 -11.49
N ARG A 496 -6.35 -34.06 -12.32
CA ARG A 496 -5.36 -35.07 -11.88
C ARG A 496 -4.45 -34.55 -10.77
N THR A 497 -4.07 -33.27 -10.80
CA THR A 497 -3.31 -32.65 -9.70
C THR A 497 -4.13 -32.57 -8.42
N ALA A 498 -5.41 -32.18 -8.50
CA ALA A 498 -6.30 -32.13 -7.33
C ALA A 498 -6.52 -33.53 -6.71
N GLU A 499 -6.69 -34.56 -7.53
CA GLU A 499 -6.82 -35.95 -7.06
C GLU A 499 -5.52 -36.48 -6.41
N ARG A 500 -4.34 -36.16 -6.98
CA ARG A 500 -3.05 -36.51 -6.35
C ARG A 500 -2.84 -35.79 -5.02
N ILE A 501 -3.26 -34.52 -4.91
CA ILE A 501 -3.20 -33.77 -3.65
C ILE A 501 -4.14 -34.40 -2.61
N SER A 502 -5.36 -34.77 -3.01
CA SER A 502 -6.33 -35.42 -2.13
C SER A 502 -5.85 -36.79 -1.64
N LYS A 503 -5.35 -37.66 -2.53
CA LYS A 503 -4.72 -38.95 -2.15
C LYS A 503 -3.52 -38.76 -1.22
N LYS A 504 -2.67 -37.75 -1.46
CA LYS A 504 -1.51 -37.42 -0.59
C LYS A 504 -1.96 -36.94 0.80
N HIS A 505 -3.04 -36.16 0.87
CA HIS A 505 -3.62 -35.70 2.14
C HIS A 505 -4.22 -36.86 2.94
N GLN A 506 -4.87 -37.80 2.26
CA GLN A 506 -5.43 -39.00 2.88
C GLN A 506 -4.34 -39.95 3.38
N ALA A 507 -3.25 -40.11 2.62
CA ALA A 507 -2.07 -40.87 3.04
C ALA A 507 -1.36 -40.25 4.25
N MET A 508 -1.25 -38.92 4.32
CA MET A 508 -0.70 -38.24 5.49
C MET A 508 -1.57 -38.41 6.74
N ARG A 509 -2.91 -38.39 6.63
CA ARG A 509 -3.81 -38.67 7.78
C ARG A 509 -3.66 -40.09 8.32
N LEU A 510 -3.39 -41.08 7.46
CA LEU A 510 -3.14 -42.46 7.88
C LEU A 510 -1.74 -42.66 8.49
N GLY A 511 -0.74 -41.90 8.03
CA GLY A 511 0.62 -41.90 8.59
C GLY A 511 0.73 -41.29 9.99
N VAL A 512 -0.07 -40.27 10.30
CA VAL A 512 -0.11 -39.63 11.64
C VAL A 512 -0.64 -40.61 12.70
N LYS A 513 -1.68 -41.39 12.39
CA LYS A 513 -2.22 -42.41 13.31
C LYS A 513 -1.21 -43.51 13.69
N ARG A 514 -0.25 -43.83 12.82
CA ARG A 514 0.81 -44.81 13.11
C ARG A 514 1.90 -44.26 14.03
N ARG A 515 2.18 -42.95 13.99
CA ARG A 515 3.19 -42.31 14.86
C ARG A 515 2.69 -42.12 16.29
N ASP A 516 1.40 -41.83 16.49
CA ASP A 516 0.83 -41.64 17.83
C ASP A 516 0.79 -42.94 18.64
N HIS A 517 0.57 -44.10 18.01
CA HIS A 517 0.63 -45.40 18.68
C HIS A 517 2.06 -45.84 19.07
N GLN A 518 3.10 -45.33 18.40
CA GLN A 518 4.48 -45.68 18.70
C GLN A 518 5.09 -44.82 19.81
N ALA A 519 4.55 -43.62 20.04
CA ALA A 519 4.95 -42.72 21.13
C ALA A 519 4.44 -43.19 22.50
N GLN A 520 3.24 -43.78 22.57
CA GLN A 520 2.68 -44.27 23.84
C GLN A 520 3.41 -45.51 24.39
N ASN A 521 4.05 -46.32 23.54
CA ASN A 521 4.72 -47.54 23.98
C ASN A 521 6.16 -47.30 24.52
N LYS A 522 6.74 -46.11 24.30
CA LYS A 522 8.09 -45.75 24.80
C LYS A 522 8.06 -45.01 26.15
N GLY A 523 6.90 -44.54 26.62
CA GLY A 523 6.73 -43.84 27.89
C GLY A 523 6.59 -44.74 29.12
N SER A 524 6.34 -46.04 28.96
CA SER A 524 6.10 -46.96 30.09
C SER A 524 7.35 -47.70 30.59
N SER A 525 8.47 -47.72 29.83
CA SER A 525 9.66 -48.50 30.21
C SER A 525 10.69 -47.71 31.04
N THR A 526 10.60 -46.38 31.11
CA THR A 526 11.61 -45.51 31.74
C THR A 526 11.32 -45.15 33.19
N ALA A 527 10.16 -45.52 33.75
CA ALA A 527 9.77 -45.17 35.11
C ALA A 527 10.16 -46.20 36.20
N ARG A 528 10.82 -47.32 35.86
CA ARG A 528 11.05 -48.44 36.81
C ARG A 528 12.48 -48.66 37.30
N ALA A 529 13.45 -47.81 36.93
CA ALA A 529 14.87 -48.06 37.21
C ALA A 529 15.54 -47.15 38.25
N THR A 530 14.81 -46.25 38.93
CA THR A 530 15.42 -45.24 39.84
C THR A 530 14.92 -45.32 41.28
N LYS A 531 14.75 -46.54 41.81
CA LYS A 531 14.66 -46.79 43.27
C LYS A 531 15.25 -48.16 43.59
N GLN A 532 16.57 -48.22 43.75
CA GLN A 532 17.30 -49.18 44.60
C GLN A 532 18.80 -48.84 44.59
N ASN A 533 19.20 -47.94 45.49
CA ASN A 533 20.35 -48.05 46.38
C ASN A 533 20.38 -46.87 47.34
#